data_AF-A0A965PRD5-F1
#
_entry.id   AF-A0A965PRD5-F1
#
_cell.length_a   1.000
_cell.length_b   1.000
_cell.length_c   1.000
_cell.angle_alpha   90.00
_cell.angle_beta   90.00
_cell.angle_gamma   90.00
#
_symmetry.space_group_name_H-M   'P 1'
#
loop_
_entity.id
_entity.type
_entity.pdbx_description
1 polymer ?
#
loop_
_entity_poly.entity_id
_entity_poly.type
_entity_poly.pdbx_seq_one_letter_code
_entity_poly.pdbx_strand_id
1 'polypeptide(L)'
;MTITKEVVVDQITIIENGIIFYREATKIVEDGVELTKTYHRSSLTPGQDLTGQPEKVVAIAQVAWTPEVVTAFEAQKAQAA
;
A
#
# COMPACT_ATOMS: atom_id res chain seq x y z
N MET A 1 21.20 15.23 -21.20
CA MET A 1 20.54 15.66 -19.96
C MET A 1 19.06 15.34 -20.08
N THR A 2 18.68 14.20 -19.53
CA THR A 2 17.29 13.74 -19.48
C THR A 2 16.92 13.58 -18.02
N ILE A 3 15.87 14.30 -17.61
CA ILE A 3 15.29 14.17 -16.28
C ILE A 3 13.99 13.39 -16.41
N THR A 4 13.87 12.29 -15.67
CA THR A 4 12.65 11.48 -15.60
C THR A 4 12.05 11.51 -14.20
N LYS A 5 10.73 11.41 -14.14
CA LYS A 5 9.98 11.22 -12.90
C LYS A 5 9.43 9.81 -12.89
N GLU A 6 9.79 9.04 -11.88
CA GLU A 6 9.32 7.67 -11.70
C GLU A 6 8.46 7.60 -10.44
N VAL A 7 7.29 6.94 -10.53
CA VAL A 7 6.44 6.66 -9.39
C VAL A 7 6.30 5.16 -9.26
N VAL A 8 6.75 4.61 -8.13
CA VAL A 8 6.76 3.17 -7.88
C VAL A 8 6.25 2.87 -6.47
N VAL A 9 5.47 1.80 -6.32
CA VAL A 9 5.20 1.21 -5.01
C VAL A 9 6.44 0.42 -4.61
N ASP A 10 7.25 0.96 -3.70
CA ASP A 10 8.54 0.37 -3.32
C ASP A 10 8.47 -0.55 -2.10
N GLN A 11 7.36 -0.51 -1.36
CA GLN A 11 7.13 -1.33 -0.17
C GLN A 11 5.64 -1.58 0.02
N ILE A 12 5.32 -2.82 0.39
CA ILE A 12 3.99 -3.27 0.83
C ILE A 12 4.21 -4.16 2.06
N THR A 13 3.57 -3.83 3.18
CA THR A 13 3.67 -4.53 4.47
C THR A 13 2.28 -4.88 4.93
N ILE A 14 2.09 -6.13 5.35
CA ILE A 14 0.86 -6.61 5.97
C ILE A 14 1.17 -6.85 7.44
N ILE A 15 0.32 -6.35 8.34
CA ILE A 15 0.47 -6.57 9.79
C ILE A 15 -0.54 -7.62 10.29
N GLU A 16 -0.38 -8.04 11.56
CA GLU A 16 -1.08 -9.20 12.15
C GLU A 16 -2.61 -9.17 11.98
N ASN A 17 -3.23 -7.99 12.08
CA ASN A 17 -4.68 -7.84 11.93
C ASN A 17 -5.13 -7.64 10.47
N GLY A 18 -4.26 -7.92 9.49
CA GLY A 18 -4.55 -7.83 8.07
C GLY A 18 -4.50 -6.42 7.48
N ILE A 19 -4.22 -5.37 8.26
CA ILE A 19 -4.01 -4.02 7.70
C ILE A 19 -2.79 -4.03 6.77
N ILE A 20 -2.94 -3.38 5.63
CA ILE A 20 -1.88 -3.22 4.63
C ILE A 20 -1.37 -1.79 4.68
N PHE A 21 -0.07 -1.62 4.85
CA PHE A 21 0.62 -0.37 4.61
C PHE A 21 1.39 -0.47 3.30
N TYR A 22 1.25 0.52 2.42
CA TYR A 22 2.09 0.60 1.23
C TYR A 22 2.70 1.99 1.09
N ARG A 23 3.84 2.03 0.41
CA ARG A 23 4.59 3.26 0.19
C ARG A 23 4.83 3.47 -1.29
N GLU A 24 4.41 4.64 -1.75
CA GLU A 24 4.72 5.15 -3.08
C GLU A 24 5.93 6.07 -2.99
N ALA A 25 6.94 5.73 -3.79
CA ALA A 25 8.16 6.48 -3.96
C ALA A 25 8.08 7.27 -5.27
N THR A 26 8.13 8.59 -5.18
CA THR A 26 8.34 9.45 -6.35
C THR A 26 9.82 9.80 -6.43
N LYS A 27 10.48 9.38 -7.51
CA LYS A 27 11.91 9.60 -7.76
C LYS A 27 12.10 10.57 -8.91
N ILE A 28 13.04 11.49 -8.77
CA ILE A 28 13.55 12.32 -9.87
C ILE A 28 14.93 11.80 -10.22
N VAL A 29 15.10 11.35 -11.47
CA VAL A 29 16.32 10.70 -11.97
C VAL A 29 16.89 11.55 -13.10
N GLU A 30 18.19 11.84 -13.05
CA GLU A 30 18.91 12.56 -14.11
C GLU A 30 20.04 11.69 -14.64
N ASP A 31 20.01 11.40 -15.94
CA ASP A 31 21.02 10.58 -16.63
C ASP A 31 21.31 9.24 -15.90
N GLY A 32 20.26 8.63 -15.30
CA GLY A 32 20.32 7.37 -14.57
C GLY A 32 20.66 7.48 -13.08
N VAL A 33 20.95 8.68 -12.57
CA VAL A 33 21.26 8.93 -11.16
C VAL A 33 20.03 9.47 -10.44
N GLU A 34 19.61 8.83 -9.35
CA GLU A 34 18.54 9.34 -8.49
C GLU A 34 19.02 10.61 -7.77
N LEU A 35 18.34 11.74 -8.03
CA LEU A 35 18.67 13.03 -7.42
C LEU A 35 17.91 13.23 -6.11
N THR A 36 16.61 12.99 -6.14
CA THR A 36 15.73 13.15 -4.99
C THR A 36 14.59 12.15 -5.03
N LYS A 37 14.07 11.84 -3.85
CA LYS A 37 12.98 10.90 -3.66
C LYS A 37 12.07 11.37 -2.54
N THR A 38 10.77 11.37 -2.79
CA THR A 38 9.74 11.63 -1.79
C THR A 38 8.88 10.38 -1.57
N TYR A 39 8.31 10.28 -0.37
CA TYR A 39 7.52 9.11 0.04
C TYR A 39 6.10 9.55 0.39
N HIS A 40 5.13 8.83 -0.15
CA HIS A 40 3.74 8.87 0.31
C HIS A 40 3.38 7.51 0.90
N ARG A 41 2.78 7.50 2.10
CA ARG A 41 2.39 6.26 2.79
C ARG A 41 0.88 6.24 2.92
N SER A 42 0.31 5.08 2.62
CA SER A 42 -1.12 4.82 2.70
C SER A 42 -1.37 3.54 3.49
N SER A 43 -2.55 3.45 4.09
CA SER A 43 -3.02 2.27 4.82
C SER A 43 -4.37 1.82 4.28
N LEU A 44 -4.58 0.51 4.18
CA LEU A 44 -5.84 -0.11 3.80
C LEU A 44 -6.25 -1.11 4.88
N THR A 45 -7.50 -1.05 5.32
CA THR A 45 -8.05 -1.98 6.33
C THR A 45 -8.76 -3.16 5.66
N PRO A 46 -8.75 -4.37 6.26
CA PRO A 46 -9.50 -5.52 5.74
C PRO A 46 -10.94 -5.17 5.36
N GLY A 47 -11.35 -5.57 4.16
CA GLY A 47 -12.71 -5.34 3.63
C GLY A 47 -12.96 -3.94 3.07
N GLN A 48 -11.97 -3.05 3.07
CA GLN A 48 -12.09 -1.72 2.45
C GLN A 48 -12.23 -1.81 0.92
N ASP A 49 -12.94 -0.86 0.31
CA ASP A 49 -12.96 -0.69 -1.14
C ASP A 49 -11.55 -0.40 -1.71
N LEU A 50 -11.17 -1.19 -2.72
CA LEU A 50 -9.86 -1.15 -3.36
C LEU A 50 -9.86 -0.36 -4.67
N THR A 51 -10.98 0.29 -5.02
CA THR A 51 -11.09 1.13 -6.22
C THR A 51 -10.04 2.25 -6.21
N GLY A 52 -9.29 2.37 -7.30
CA GLY A 52 -8.24 3.39 -7.45
C GLY A 52 -6.92 3.10 -6.73
N GLN A 53 -6.78 1.95 -6.07
CA GLN A 53 -5.52 1.54 -5.45
C GLN A 53 -4.56 0.90 -6.48
N PRO A 54 -3.23 0.94 -6.25
CA PRO A 54 -2.27 0.34 -7.18
C PRO A 54 -2.50 -1.16 -7.38
N GLU A 55 -2.44 -1.65 -8.62
CA GLU A 55 -2.79 -3.05 -8.97
C GLU A 55 -2.05 -4.10 -8.13
N LYS A 56 -0.75 -3.89 -7.85
CA LYS A 56 0.05 -4.78 -7.00
C LYS A 56 -0.47 -4.83 -5.56
N VAL A 57 -0.90 -3.69 -5.03
CA VAL A 57 -1.48 -3.60 -3.68
C VAL A 57 -2.82 -4.31 -3.65
N VAL A 58 -3.66 -4.13 -4.68
CA VAL A 58 -4.95 -4.82 -4.83
C VAL A 58 -4.78 -6.33 -4.87
N ALA A 59 -3.85 -6.84 -5.68
CA ALA A 59 -3.59 -8.27 -5.79
C ALA A 59 -3.15 -8.88 -4.46
N ILE A 60 -2.29 -8.19 -3.71
CA ILE A 60 -1.85 -8.64 -2.38
C ILE A 60 -3.01 -8.59 -1.39
N ALA A 61 -3.83 -7.53 -1.39
CA ALA A 61 -4.99 -7.41 -0.53
C ALA A 61 -5.99 -8.54 -0.75
N GLN A 62 -6.28 -8.91 -2.00
CA GLN A 62 -7.18 -10.01 -2.34
C GLN A 62 -6.70 -11.37 -1.83
N VAL A 63 -5.37 -11.58 -1.76
CA VAL A 63 -4.80 -12.82 -1.20
C VAL A 63 -4.79 -12.80 0.32
N ALA A 64 -4.47 -11.65 0.92
CA ALA A 64 -4.31 -11.52 2.37
C ALA A 64 -5.64 -11.41 3.12
N TRP A 65 -6.66 -10.79 2.52
CA TRP A 65 -7.97 -10.58 3.13
C TRP A 65 -8.89 -11.75 2.85
N THR A 66 -8.64 -12.86 3.53
CA THR A 66 -9.61 -13.96 3.60
C THR A 66 -10.87 -13.49 4.35
N PRO A 67 -12.02 -14.17 4.16
CA PRO A 67 -13.24 -13.84 4.91
C PRO A 67 -13.01 -13.83 6.43
N GLU A 68 -12.20 -14.75 6.95
CA GLU A 68 -11.86 -14.84 8.37
C GLU A 68 -11.10 -13.61 8.87
N VAL A 69 -10.14 -13.10 8.09
CA VAL A 69 -9.38 -11.88 8.43
C VAL A 69 -10.30 -10.67 8.46
N VAL A 70 -11.20 -10.54 7.48
CA VAL A 70 -12.16 -9.43 7.43
C VAL A 70 -13.10 -9.47 8.65
N THR A 71 -13.68 -10.63 8.94
CA THR A 71 -14.56 -10.80 10.11
C THR A 71 -13.81 -10.54 11.43
N ALA A 72 -12.58 -11.03 11.57
CA ALA A 72 -11.75 -10.78 12.76
C ALA A 72 -11.46 -9.29 12.94
N PHE A 73 -11.16 -8.57 11.85
CA PHE A 73 -10.92 -7.14 11.88
C PHE A 73 -12.17 -6.34 12.27
N GLU A 74 -13.33 -6.68 11.72
CA GLU A 74 -14.60 -6.05 12.08
C GLU A 74 -14.95 -6.25 13.56
N ALA A 75 -14.74 -7.47 14.08
CA ALA A 75 -14.92 -7.77 15.50
C ALA A 75 -13.97 -6.97 16.39
N GLN A 76 -12.69 -6.83 16.00
CA GLN A 76 -11.71 -5.99 16.70
C GLN A 76 -12.15 -4.52 16.70
N LYS A 77 -12.59 -4.00 15.55
CA LYS A 77 -13.05 -2.61 15.40
C LYS A 77 -14.26 -2.31 16.28
N ALA A 78 -15.20 -3.26 16.39
CA ALA A 78 -16.39 -3.11 17.24
C ALA A 78 -16.07 -3.13 18.74
N GLN A 79 -15.03 -3.87 19.17
CA GLN A 79 -14.60 -3.91 20.58
C GLN A 79 -13.83 -2.65 21.01
N ALA A 80 -13.23 -1.93 20.07
CA ALA A 80 -12.50 -0.70 20.31
C ALA A 80 -13.38 0.56 20.33
N ALA A 81 -14.68 0.41 20.01
CA ALA A 81 -15.69 1.47 20.03
C ALA A 81 -16.43 1.50 21.38
#